data_AF-A0A949BVJ7-F1
#
_entry.id   AF-A0A949BVJ7-F1
#
_cell.length_a   1.000
_cell.length_b   1.000
_cell.length_c   1.000
_cell.angle_alpha   90.00
_cell.angle_beta   90.00
_cell.angle_gamma   90.00
#
_symmetry.space_group_name_H-M   'P 1'
#
loop_
_entity.id
_entity.type
_entity.pdbx_description
1 polymer ?
#
loop_
_entity_poly.entity_id
_entity_poly.type
_entity_poly.pdbx_seq_one_letter_code
_entity_poly.pdbx_strand_id
1 'polypeptide(L)'
;RLKSLGMEIDFERVEEIAGKGSIGKPHIAQVLVEKGYVSSIPGAAWKYLGSRGPVSVPKYKLKPSEAIDIILRAGGIPVLAHPAGTKVDELIPQLARNGLMGLEAYDAINPPSVTRYYITLAKKYGLLVTGGSDCHGKIKREMRLGRLKAPYEIIERLKEAKLQLSK
;
A
#
# COMPACT_ATOMS: atom_id res chain seq x y z
N ARG A 1 18.86 14.13 -9.68
CA ARG A 1 18.87 12.80 -10.36
C ARG A 1 18.01 12.79 -11.63
N LEU A 2 16.79 13.33 -11.65
CA LEU A 2 16.05 13.47 -12.92
C LEU A 2 16.75 14.41 -13.91
N LYS A 3 17.26 15.55 -13.43
CA LYS A 3 18.05 16.50 -14.24
C LYS A 3 19.25 15.87 -14.96
N SER A 4 19.96 14.91 -14.35
CA SER A 4 21.08 14.21 -15.00
C SER A 4 20.65 13.26 -16.12
N LEU A 5 19.34 13.01 -16.27
CA LEU A 5 18.74 12.28 -17.40
C LEU A 5 18.10 13.23 -18.43
N GLY A 6 18.37 14.54 -18.34
CA GLY A 6 17.74 15.56 -19.18
C GLY A 6 16.26 15.81 -18.87
N MET A 7 15.76 15.30 -17.74
CA MET A 7 14.38 15.51 -17.30
C MET A 7 14.33 16.59 -16.22
N GLU A 8 14.01 17.82 -16.62
CA GLU A 8 13.87 18.94 -15.69
C GLU A 8 12.40 19.10 -15.27
N ILE A 9 12.16 18.98 -13.96
CA ILE A 9 10.84 19.16 -13.36
C ILE A 9 10.92 20.21 -12.25
N ASP A 10 9.83 20.94 -12.07
CA ASP A 10 9.72 22.02 -11.09
C ASP A 10 9.16 21.44 -9.79
N PHE A 11 9.81 21.69 -8.67
CA PHE A 11 9.39 21.09 -7.39
C PHE A 11 8.07 21.70 -6.91
N GLU A 12 7.89 23.00 -7.14
CA GLU A 12 6.66 23.75 -6.87
C GLU A 12 5.46 23.09 -7.56
N ARG A 13 5.64 22.64 -8.82
CA ARG A 13 4.59 21.93 -9.54
C ARG A 13 4.27 20.56 -8.93
N VAL A 14 5.28 19.87 -8.38
CA VAL A 14 5.07 18.62 -7.64
C VAL A 14 4.30 18.88 -6.35
N GLU A 15 4.57 20.00 -5.66
CA GLU A 15 3.86 20.42 -4.45
C GLU A 15 2.39 20.78 -4.74
N GLU A 16 2.13 21.53 -5.81
CA GLU A 16 0.77 21.85 -6.26
C GLU A 16 -0.06 20.59 -6.50
N ILE A 17 0.51 19.59 -7.17
CA ILE A 17 -0.15 18.30 -7.43
C ILE A 17 -0.39 17.53 -6.13
N ALA A 18 0.55 17.55 -5.20
CA ALA A 18 0.40 16.92 -3.90
C ALA A 18 -0.67 17.60 -3.02
N GLY A 19 -0.87 18.91 -3.22
CA GLY A 19 -1.78 19.73 -2.43
C GLY A 19 -1.42 19.69 -0.94
N LYS A 20 -2.41 19.43 -0.08
CA LYS A 20 -2.20 19.29 1.37
C LYS A 20 -1.69 17.90 1.79
N GLY A 21 -1.50 16.98 0.84
CA GLY A 21 -1.07 15.61 1.10
C GLY A 21 0.45 15.44 1.14
N SER A 22 0.92 14.26 1.52
CA SER A 22 2.36 13.95 1.50
C SER A 22 2.89 13.78 0.09
N ILE A 23 4.05 14.37 -0.20
CA ILE A 23 4.69 14.25 -1.52
C ILE A 23 5.24 12.83 -1.75
N GLY A 24 4.85 12.22 -2.87
CA GLY A 24 5.25 10.88 -3.27
C GLY A 24 5.70 10.78 -4.72
N LYS A 25 6.27 9.62 -5.07
CA LYS A 25 6.65 9.28 -6.45
C LYS A 25 5.49 9.41 -7.47
N PRO A 26 4.21 9.14 -7.13
CA PRO A 26 3.11 9.39 -8.06
C PRO A 26 2.99 10.84 -8.52
N HIS A 27 3.27 11.82 -7.66
CA HIS A 27 3.20 13.25 -8.02
C HIS A 27 4.34 13.61 -8.98
N ILE A 28 5.55 13.12 -8.71
CA ILE A 28 6.69 13.25 -9.64
C ILE A 28 6.37 12.60 -11.00
N ALA A 29 5.80 11.39 -10.98
CA ALA A 29 5.39 10.69 -12.19
C ALA A 29 4.37 11.49 -13.00
N GLN A 30 3.43 12.17 -12.34
CA GLN A 30 2.45 13.02 -13.01
C GLN A 30 3.13 14.21 -13.70
N VAL A 31 4.08 14.89 -13.06
CA VAL A 31 4.84 15.97 -13.72
C VAL A 31 5.65 15.46 -14.91
N LEU A 32 6.23 14.26 -14.82
CA LEU A 32 6.94 13.65 -15.96
C LEU A 32 5.99 13.35 -17.13
N VAL A 33 4.72 13.00 -16.87
CA VAL A 33 3.70 12.84 -17.90
C VAL A 33 3.27 14.21 -18.46
N GLU A 34 3.03 15.20 -17.61
CA GLU A 34 2.66 16.57 -18.01
C GLU A 34 3.73 17.20 -18.92
N LYS A 35 5.03 16.95 -18.64
CA LYS A 35 6.15 17.41 -19.47
C LYS A 35 6.48 16.51 -20.67
N GLY A 36 5.74 15.42 -20.88
CA GLY A 36 5.91 14.53 -22.04
C GLY A 36 7.15 13.61 -21.98
N TYR A 37 7.84 13.51 -20.84
CA TYR A 37 9.00 12.62 -20.68
C TYR A 37 8.62 11.14 -20.60
N VAL A 38 7.37 10.85 -20.21
CA VAL A 38 6.78 9.50 -20.16
C VAL A 38 5.32 9.53 -20.59
N SER A 39 4.83 8.41 -21.12
CA SER A 39 3.45 8.28 -21.58
C SER A 39 2.44 7.95 -20.47
N SER A 40 2.89 7.50 -19.30
CA SER A 40 2.01 7.13 -18.19
C SER A 40 2.71 7.09 -16.84
N ILE A 41 1.92 7.23 -15.76
CA ILE A 41 2.40 7.13 -14.37
C ILE A 41 3.03 5.74 -14.08
N PRO A 42 2.39 4.61 -14.43
CA PRO A 42 3.03 3.29 -14.29
C PRO A 42 4.34 3.18 -15.08
N GLY A 43 4.40 3.74 -16.29
CA GLY A 43 5.61 3.77 -17.11
C GLY A 43 6.76 4.54 -16.44
N ALA A 44 6.48 5.68 -15.82
CA ALA A 44 7.46 6.44 -15.04
C ALA A 44 7.97 5.65 -13.82
N ALA A 45 7.06 4.98 -13.10
CA ALA A 45 7.41 4.14 -11.96
C ALA A 45 8.30 2.97 -12.38
N TRP A 46 7.97 2.31 -13.49
CA TRP A 46 8.75 1.16 -13.99
C TRP A 46 10.12 1.59 -14.53
N LYS A 47 10.18 2.65 -15.34
CA LYS A 47 11.40 3.05 -16.05
C LYS A 47 12.39 3.86 -15.20
N TYR A 48 11.89 4.73 -14.32
CA TYR A 48 12.73 5.75 -13.67
C TYR A 48 12.62 5.78 -12.14
N LEU A 49 11.40 5.81 -11.62
CA LEU A 49 11.15 6.17 -10.21
C LEU A 49 11.10 4.96 -9.27
N GLY A 50 10.94 3.74 -9.80
CA GLY A 50 10.78 2.50 -9.03
C GLY A 50 11.96 2.21 -8.10
N SER A 51 11.84 1.20 -7.24
CA SER A 51 12.89 0.85 -6.27
C SER A 51 14.25 0.58 -6.93
N ARG A 52 14.23 0.01 -8.14
CA ARG A 52 15.42 -0.27 -8.97
C ARG A 52 15.65 0.75 -10.09
N GLY A 53 14.88 1.84 -10.12
CA GLY A 53 14.98 2.84 -11.17
C GLY A 53 16.24 3.72 -11.06
N PRO A 54 16.74 4.28 -12.17
CA PRO A 54 17.97 5.08 -12.23
C PRO A 54 17.99 6.31 -11.32
N VAL A 55 16.81 6.83 -10.94
CA VAL A 55 16.71 7.99 -10.05
C VAL A 55 16.14 7.64 -8.68
N SER A 56 16.07 6.35 -8.35
CA SER A 56 15.63 5.88 -7.04
C SER A 56 16.54 6.46 -5.94
N VAL A 57 15.91 7.04 -4.93
CA VAL A 57 16.58 7.51 -3.72
C VAL A 57 16.08 6.65 -2.56
N PRO A 58 16.98 5.98 -1.81
CA PRO A 58 16.60 5.25 -0.61
C PRO A 58 15.89 6.19 0.37
N LYS A 59 14.78 5.71 0.94
CA LYS A 59 14.09 6.38 2.05
C LYS A 59 14.35 5.58 3.31
N TYR A 60 14.32 6.25 4.46
CA TYR A 60 14.22 5.57 5.74
C TYR A 60 13.01 4.64 5.71
N LYS A 61 13.19 3.41 6.18
CA LYS A 61 12.14 2.40 6.29
C LYS A 61 12.17 1.88 7.72
N LEU A 62 11.01 1.89 8.36
CA LEU A 62 10.79 1.17 9.60
C LEU A 62 10.92 -0.34 9.34
N LYS A 63 11.49 -1.07 10.30
CA LYS A 63 11.35 -2.53 10.32
C LYS A 63 9.87 -2.87 10.50
N PRO A 64 9.35 -3.93 9.88
CA PRO A 64 7.95 -4.33 10.05
C PRO A 64 7.54 -4.51 11.53
N SER A 65 8.43 -5.02 12.38
CA SER A 65 8.19 -5.15 13.81
C SER A 65 8.02 -3.80 14.52
N GLU A 66 8.79 -2.78 14.12
CA GLU A 66 8.66 -1.42 14.68
C GLU A 66 7.33 -0.79 14.25
N ALA A 67 6.91 -1.00 13.00
CA ALA A 67 5.62 -0.52 12.51
C ALA A 67 4.45 -1.20 13.23
N ILE A 68 4.52 -2.52 13.45
CA ILE A 68 3.53 -3.28 14.21
C ILE A 68 3.42 -2.71 15.64
N ASP A 69 4.55 -2.55 16.32
CA ASP A 69 4.60 -2.03 17.68
C ASP A 69 4.03 -0.60 17.80
N ILE A 70 4.34 0.29 16.85
CA ILE A 70 3.77 1.65 16.82
C ILE A 70 2.25 1.60 16.68
N ILE A 71 1.72 0.76 15.79
CA ILE A 71 0.27 0.64 15.58
C ILE A 71 -0.39 0.11 16.84
N LEU A 72 0.16 -0.94 17.47
CA LEU A 72 -0.36 -1.51 18.71
C LEU A 72 -0.34 -0.50 19.86
N ARG A 73 0.76 0.25 20.04
CA ARG A 73 0.86 1.31 21.08
C ARG A 73 -0.13 2.45 20.86
N ALA A 74 -0.50 2.73 19.61
CA ALA A 74 -1.59 3.65 19.28
C ALA A 74 -2.99 3.03 19.48
N GLY A 75 -3.08 1.77 19.96
CA GLY A 75 -4.31 1.01 20.10
C GLY A 75 -4.90 0.54 18.76
N GLY A 76 -4.15 0.62 17.67
CA GLY A 76 -4.59 0.17 16.35
C GLY A 76 -4.42 -1.33 16.14
N ILE A 77 -5.00 -1.83 15.06
CA ILE A 77 -4.83 -3.22 14.59
C ILE A 77 -3.83 -3.21 13.43
N PRO A 78 -2.64 -3.80 13.57
CA PRO A 78 -1.67 -3.88 12.48
C PRO A 78 -2.11 -4.90 11.44
N VAL A 79 -2.18 -4.45 10.18
CA VAL A 79 -2.65 -5.22 9.02
C VAL A 79 -1.62 -5.16 7.91
N LEU A 80 -1.29 -6.32 7.32
CA LEU A 80 -0.43 -6.38 6.14
C LEU A 80 -1.29 -6.10 4.89
N ALA A 81 -1.07 -4.94 4.28
CA ALA A 81 -1.80 -4.51 3.09
C ALA A 81 -1.29 -5.19 1.81
N HIS A 82 -2.24 -5.51 0.92
CA HIS A 82 -2.12 -6.03 -0.44
C HIS A 82 -0.92 -6.97 -0.64
N PRO A 83 -0.82 -8.07 0.15
CA PRO A 83 0.35 -8.96 0.16
C PRO A 83 0.64 -9.59 -1.21
N ALA A 84 -0.39 -9.79 -2.05
CA ALA A 84 -0.28 -10.34 -3.40
C ALA A 84 0.77 -9.66 -4.27
N GLY A 85 0.93 -8.33 -4.13
CA GLY A 85 1.89 -7.54 -4.92
C GLY A 85 3.31 -7.55 -4.37
N THR A 86 3.55 -8.14 -3.20
CA THR A 86 4.78 -7.94 -2.42
C THR A 86 5.78 -9.09 -2.54
N LYS A 87 5.31 -10.31 -2.81
CA LYS A 87 6.11 -11.55 -2.82
C LYS A 87 6.89 -11.77 -1.51
N VAL A 88 6.28 -11.44 -0.37
CA VAL A 88 6.88 -11.65 0.97
C VAL A 88 5.99 -12.52 1.87
N ASP A 89 5.23 -13.44 1.27
CA ASP A 89 4.32 -14.33 2.00
C ASP A 89 5.04 -15.16 3.07
N GLU A 90 6.31 -15.51 2.82
CA GLU A 90 7.19 -16.23 3.75
C GLU A 90 7.46 -15.47 5.06
N LEU A 91 7.28 -14.15 5.08
CA LEU A 91 7.44 -13.33 6.27
C LEU A 91 6.20 -13.32 7.16
N ILE A 92 5.02 -13.65 6.63
CA ILE A 92 3.74 -13.60 7.35
C ILE A 92 3.77 -14.38 8.69
N PRO A 93 4.35 -15.59 8.79
CA PRO A 93 4.43 -16.30 10.07
C PRO A 93 5.27 -15.55 11.11
N GLN A 94 6.36 -14.91 10.68
CA GLN A 94 7.20 -14.11 11.57
C GLN A 94 6.50 -12.81 11.97
N LEU A 95 5.80 -12.16 11.04
CA LEU A 95 5.02 -10.95 11.34
C LEU A 95 3.88 -11.24 12.31
N ALA A 96 3.17 -12.36 12.15
CA ALA A 96 2.16 -12.82 13.10
C ALA A 96 2.74 -13.01 14.51
N ARG A 97 3.90 -13.66 14.63
CA ARG A 97 4.62 -13.77 15.92
C ARG A 97 5.03 -12.43 16.52
N ASN A 98 5.27 -11.42 15.68
CA ASN A 98 5.63 -10.07 16.12
C ASN A 98 4.41 -9.20 16.46
N GLY A 99 3.18 -9.74 16.41
CA GLY A 99 1.97 -9.01 16.77
C GLY A 99 1.17 -8.47 15.57
N LEU A 100 1.46 -8.91 14.33
CA LEU A 100 0.54 -8.67 13.21
C LEU A 100 -0.81 -9.32 13.51
N MET A 101 -1.90 -8.59 13.31
CA MET A 101 -3.25 -9.04 13.67
C MET A 101 -4.15 -9.26 12.47
N GLY A 102 -3.82 -8.71 11.30
CA GLY A 102 -4.64 -8.86 10.10
C GLY A 102 -3.85 -8.95 8.80
N LEU A 103 -4.56 -9.46 7.79
CA LEU A 103 -4.06 -9.65 6.44
C LEU A 103 -5.13 -9.21 5.45
N GLU A 104 -4.75 -8.33 4.51
CA GLU A 104 -5.65 -7.97 3.43
C GLU A 104 -5.79 -9.13 2.44
N ALA A 105 -7.01 -9.63 2.27
CA ALA A 105 -7.31 -10.71 1.33
C ALA A 105 -8.27 -10.28 0.24
N TYR A 106 -9.15 -9.32 0.52
CA TYR A 106 -10.06 -8.74 -0.45
C TYR A 106 -9.40 -7.52 -1.09
N ASP A 107 -9.14 -7.60 -2.38
CA ASP A 107 -8.52 -6.54 -3.19
C ASP A 107 -9.32 -6.42 -4.48
N ALA A 108 -9.55 -5.20 -4.96
CA ALA A 108 -10.33 -4.93 -6.15
C ALA A 108 -9.70 -5.41 -7.48
N ILE A 109 -8.41 -5.80 -7.50
CA ILE A 109 -7.74 -6.31 -8.73
C ILE A 109 -7.38 -7.79 -8.68
N ASN A 110 -7.43 -8.43 -7.52
CA ASN A 110 -7.01 -9.82 -7.39
C ASN A 110 -8.14 -10.77 -7.84
N PRO A 111 -7.81 -11.88 -8.54
CA PRO A 111 -8.80 -12.90 -8.88
C PRO A 111 -9.28 -13.63 -7.61
N PRO A 112 -10.49 -14.23 -7.63
CA PRO A 112 -11.04 -14.93 -6.47
C PRO A 112 -10.14 -16.03 -5.88
N SER A 113 -9.27 -16.65 -6.69
CA SER A 113 -8.29 -17.63 -6.23
C SER A 113 -7.26 -17.03 -5.26
N VAL A 114 -6.78 -15.82 -5.54
CA VAL A 114 -5.81 -15.10 -4.70
C VAL A 114 -6.48 -14.68 -3.38
N THR A 115 -7.73 -14.19 -3.43
CA THR A 115 -8.50 -13.90 -2.21
C THR A 115 -8.68 -15.15 -1.35
N ARG A 116 -9.06 -16.30 -1.93
CA ARG A 116 -9.18 -17.56 -1.17
C ARG A 116 -7.85 -18.01 -0.56
N TYR A 117 -6.75 -17.83 -1.28
CA TYR A 117 -5.42 -18.13 -0.77
C TYR A 117 -5.08 -17.29 0.47
N TYR A 118 -5.26 -15.97 0.42
CA TYR A 118 -4.97 -15.10 1.56
C TYR A 118 -5.95 -15.26 2.73
N ILE A 119 -7.24 -15.60 2.48
CA ILE A 119 -8.17 -16.00 3.54
C ILE A 119 -7.68 -17.27 4.24
N THR A 120 -7.20 -18.26 3.48
CA THR A 120 -6.66 -19.52 4.04
C THR A 120 -5.41 -19.24 4.86
N LEU A 121 -4.54 -18.36 4.39
CA LEU A 121 -3.32 -17.98 5.08
C LEU A 121 -3.61 -17.20 6.37
N ALA A 122 -4.57 -16.27 6.34
CA ALA A 122 -5.04 -15.57 7.52
C ALA A 122 -5.57 -16.54 8.57
N LYS A 123 -6.43 -17.49 8.17
CA LYS A 123 -6.95 -18.54 9.06
C LYS A 123 -5.83 -19.40 9.65
N LYS A 124 -4.86 -19.81 8.83
CA LYS A 124 -3.71 -20.63 9.28
C LYS A 124 -2.90 -19.98 10.39
N TYR A 125 -2.74 -18.66 10.36
CA TYR A 125 -1.94 -17.92 11.33
C TYR A 125 -2.76 -17.12 12.35
N GLY A 126 -4.08 -17.36 12.43
CA GLY A 126 -4.96 -16.68 13.39
C GLY A 126 -5.12 -15.17 13.14
N LEU A 127 -4.95 -14.72 11.90
CA LEU A 127 -5.06 -13.32 11.50
C LEU A 127 -6.49 -12.98 11.06
N LEU A 128 -6.90 -11.74 11.34
CA LEU A 128 -8.11 -11.14 10.80
C LEU A 128 -7.99 -10.95 9.29
N VAL A 129 -9.11 -11.06 8.58
CA VAL A 129 -9.18 -10.75 7.15
C VAL A 129 -9.63 -9.31 6.96
N THR A 130 -8.99 -8.56 6.07
CA THR A 130 -9.39 -7.21 5.69
C THR A 130 -9.53 -7.04 4.17
N GLY A 131 -10.00 -5.87 3.75
CA GLY A 131 -10.11 -5.50 2.35
C GLY A 131 -10.15 -4.02 2.10
N GLY A 132 -9.62 -3.61 0.95
CA GLY A 132 -9.54 -2.22 0.52
C GLY A 132 -9.51 -2.10 -1.01
N SER A 133 -10.03 -0.98 -1.53
CA SER A 133 -9.95 -0.70 -2.97
C SER A 133 -8.64 -0.07 -3.40
N ASP A 134 -7.77 0.29 -2.45
CA ASP A 134 -6.51 0.99 -2.72
C ASP A 134 -6.69 2.22 -3.66
N CYS A 135 -7.78 2.96 -3.44
CA CYS A 135 -8.20 4.08 -4.28
C CYS A 135 -7.19 5.23 -4.18
N HIS A 136 -6.63 5.65 -5.31
CA HIS A 136 -5.74 6.81 -5.44
C HIS A 136 -6.36 7.92 -6.30
N GLY A 137 -7.69 7.95 -6.41
CA GLY A 137 -8.43 8.96 -7.17
C GLY A 137 -7.99 9.04 -8.63
N LYS A 138 -7.60 10.24 -9.09
CA LYS A 138 -7.20 10.47 -10.49
C LYS A 138 -5.93 9.71 -10.90
N ILE A 139 -5.11 9.28 -9.95
CA ILE A 139 -3.85 8.55 -10.19
C ILE A 139 -4.13 7.10 -10.59
N LYS A 140 -5.11 6.44 -9.94
CA LYS A 140 -5.58 5.09 -10.30
C LYS A 140 -7.07 5.17 -10.65
N ARG A 141 -7.39 5.66 -11.85
CA ARG A 141 -8.78 5.92 -12.28
C ARG A 141 -9.68 4.68 -12.23
N GLU A 142 -9.09 3.51 -12.43
CA GLU A 142 -9.77 2.21 -12.35
C GLU A 142 -10.13 1.85 -10.90
N MET A 143 -9.31 2.27 -9.92
CA MET A 143 -9.45 1.91 -8.51
C MET A 143 -10.26 2.99 -7.79
N ARG A 144 -11.60 2.87 -7.87
CA ARG A 144 -12.51 3.81 -7.22
C ARG A 144 -12.86 3.39 -5.79
N LEU A 145 -13.20 4.38 -4.96
CA LEU A 145 -13.78 4.13 -3.65
C LEU A 145 -15.06 3.29 -3.80
N GLY A 146 -15.22 2.27 -2.97
CA GLY A 146 -16.38 1.38 -3.00
C GLY A 146 -16.43 0.39 -4.17
N ARG A 147 -15.39 0.34 -5.03
CA ARG A 147 -15.27 -0.65 -6.11
C ARG A 147 -15.17 -2.09 -5.58
N LEU A 148 -14.43 -2.27 -4.49
CA LEU A 148 -14.38 -3.55 -3.79
C LEU A 148 -15.67 -3.74 -2.98
N LYS A 149 -16.29 -4.91 -3.11
CA LYS A 149 -17.31 -5.39 -2.19
C LYS A 149 -16.70 -6.52 -1.36
N ALA A 150 -16.80 -6.42 -0.04
CA ALA A 150 -16.33 -7.42 0.90
C ALA A 150 -17.40 -7.68 1.96
N PRO A 151 -17.42 -8.86 2.60
CA PRO A 151 -18.37 -9.16 3.66
C PRO A 151 -18.31 -8.16 4.81
N TYR A 152 -19.46 -7.73 5.32
CA TYR A 152 -19.53 -6.77 6.42
C TYR A 152 -18.90 -7.32 7.73
N GLU A 153 -18.92 -8.65 7.90
CA GLU A 153 -18.30 -9.36 9.02
C GLU A 153 -16.82 -9.00 9.24
N ILE A 154 -16.10 -8.58 8.20
CA ILE A 154 -14.73 -8.05 8.32
C ILE A 154 -14.68 -6.87 9.30
N ILE A 155 -15.62 -5.94 9.16
CA ILE A 155 -15.69 -4.75 10.01
C ILE A 155 -16.12 -5.12 11.43
N GLU A 156 -17.04 -6.06 11.58
CA GLU A 156 -17.48 -6.55 12.90
C GLU A 156 -16.32 -7.18 13.67
N ARG A 157 -15.58 -8.10 13.04
CA ARG A 157 -14.40 -8.74 13.65
C ARG A 157 -13.30 -7.74 13.99
N LEU A 158 -13.07 -6.71 13.16
CA LEU A 158 -12.12 -5.64 13.47
C LEU A 158 -12.55 -4.83 14.70
N LYS A 159 -13.85 -4.53 14.83
CA LYS A 159 -14.39 -3.82 16.01
C LYS A 159 -14.25 -4.67 17.29
N GLU A 160 -14.56 -5.97 17.22
CA GLU A 160 -14.40 -6.89 18.35
C GLU A 160 -12.94 -6.98 18.81
N ALA A 161 -12.01 -7.16 17.86
CA ALA A 161 -10.58 -7.20 18.17
C ALA A 161 -10.08 -5.88 18.79
N LYS A 162 -10.58 -4.74 18.30
CA LYS A 162 -10.25 -3.43 18.88
C LYS A 162 -10.74 -3.28 20.33
N LEU A 163 -11.91 -3.81 20.65
CA LEU A 163 -12.43 -3.83 22.03
C LEU A 163 -11.55 -4.71 22.94
N GLN A 164 -11.03 -5.83 22.43
CA GLN A 164 -10.14 -6.72 23.18
C GLN A 164 -8.77 -6.08 23.45
N LEU A 165 -8.23 -5.30 22.50
CA LEU A 165 -6.97 -4.56 22.69
C LEU A 165 -7.05 -3.42 23.71
N SER A 166 -8.26 -2.98 24.04
CA SER A 166 -8.49 -1.84 24.94
C SER A 166 -8.80 -2.28 26.38
N LYS A 167 -8.74 -3.60 26.66
CA LYS A 167 -8.85 -4.20 27.99
C LYS A 167 -7.46 -4.55 28.51
#